data_AF-K1GLB0-F1
#
_entry.id   AF-K1GLB0-F1
#
_cell.length_a   1.000
_cell.length_b   1.000
_cell.length_c   1.000
_cell.angle_alpha   90.00
_cell.angle_beta   90.00
_cell.angle_gamma   90.00
#
_symmetry.space_group_name_H-M   'P 1'
#
loop_
_entity.id
_entity.type
_entity.pdbx_description
1 polymer ?
#
loop_
_entity_poly.entity_id
_entity_poly.type
_entity_poly.pdbx_seq_one_letter_code
_entity_poly.pdbx_strand_id
1 'polypeptide(L)'
;MKKILFLLAMIFTLVSCSSTTNKKDLIQKYSLDKESAHNWETVMPNVMMAEATNPDWYGEDNPLVSLRKQGKMSEREYYFLDYLGKTPANQITDEEFDRFAKILTSFVNRTPRNFILEETNIKDPKGLVDFMVKEANSSQLDNPSKYIKEVVADKEEWAEIVALSEKADLNSKDVRKLRKLLAAFVKRENFFNEQVWLQVEVSDRVLQLAQMSRKVPKTKRELNNVNAKALYLAYPQFLSKIDRWSR
;
A
#
# COMPACT_ATOMS: atom_id res chain seq x y z
N MET A 1 13.04 -33.62 -29.12
CA MET A 1 12.11 -32.49 -28.89
C MET A 1 10.78 -33.01 -28.34
N LYS A 2 10.58 -32.97 -27.02
CA LYS A 2 9.27 -32.99 -26.37
C LYS A 2 9.39 -32.11 -25.13
N LYS A 3 8.99 -30.85 -25.28
CA LYS A 3 8.95 -29.85 -24.20
C LYS A 3 7.74 -30.18 -23.32
N ILE A 4 7.98 -30.61 -22.09
CA ILE A 4 6.93 -30.68 -21.07
C ILE A 4 6.80 -29.26 -20.51
N LEU A 5 5.75 -28.57 -20.93
CA LEU A 5 5.26 -27.36 -20.25
C LEU A 5 4.66 -27.82 -18.92
N PHE A 6 5.32 -27.53 -17.80
CA PHE A 6 4.65 -27.50 -16.51
C PHE A 6 4.13 -26.08 -16.29
N LEU A 7 2.81 -25.92 -16.47
CA LEU A 7 2.04 -24.78 -16.03
C LEU A 7 2.10 -24.71 -14.48
N LEU A 8 2.74 -23.69 -13.94
CA LEU A 8 2.63 -23.31 -12.53
C LEU A 8 1.44 -22.36 -12.38
N ALA A 9 0.24 -22.92 -12.29
CA ALA A 9 -0.93 -22.20 -11.79
C ALA A 9 -0.89 -22.24 -10.25
N MET A 10 -0.10 -21.37 -9.63
CA MET A 10 -0.20 -21.10 -8.19
C MET A 10 -1.44 -20.25 -7.95
N ILE A 11 -2.54 -20.90 -7.59
CA ILE A 11 -3.72 -20.23 -7.04
C ILE A 11 -3.32 -19.74 -5.64
N PHE A 12 -2.99 -18.45 -5.53
CA PHE A 12 -2.81 -17.79 -4.24
C PHE A 12 -4.17 -17.67 -3.54
N THR A 13 -4.57 -18.69 -2.78
CA THR A 13 -5.56 -18.53 -1.73
C THR A 13 -4.91 -17.69 -0.62
N LEU A 14 -5.06 -16.37 -0.70
CA LEU A 14 -4.64 -15.44 0.35
C LEU A 14 -5.57 -15.60 1.56
N VAL A 15 -5.28 -16.58 2.42
CA VAL A 15 -5.72 -16.54 3.82
C VAL A 15 -4.88 -15.48 4.52
N SER A 16 -5.29 -14.22 4.37
CA SER A 16 -4.74 -13.09 5.10
C SER A 16 -5.28 -13.10 6.53
N CYS A 17 -4.70 -13.95 7.39
CA CYS A 17 -4.85 -13.83 8.83
C CYS A 17 -3.84 -12.79 9.33
N SER A 18 -4.36 -11.65 9.76
CA SER A 18 -3.63 -10.51 10.33
C SER A 18 -3.14 -10.82 11.74
N SER A 19 -2.10 -11.63 11.84
CA SER A 19 -1.27 -11.84 13.02
C SER A 19 0.19 -11.77 12.57
N THR A 20 1.06 -11.12 13.34
CA THR A 20 2.52 -11.07 13.14
C THR A 20 3.03 -12.40 12.58
N THR A 21 3.63 -12.36 11.38
CA THR A 21 4.15 -13.56 10.72
C THR A 21 5.30 -14.10 11.57
N ASN A 22 5.25 -15.38 11.91
CA ASN A 22 6.29 -16.00 12.70
C ASN A 22 7.38 -16.62 11.79
N LYS A 23 8.59 -16.78 12.34
CA LYS A 23 9.75 -17.29 11.61
C LYS A 23 9.55 -18.71 11.07
N LYS A 24 8.93 -19.60 11.85
CA LYS A 24 8.70 -21.00 11.45
C LYS A 24 7.75 -21.06 10.26
N ASP A 25 6.71 -20.24 10.26
CA ASP A 25 5.74 -20.15 9.17
C ASP A 25 6.42 -19.72 7.87
N LEU A 26 7.29 -18.70 7.91
CA LEU A 26 8.03 -18.28 6.71
C LEU A 26 8.97 -19.36 6.18
N ILE A 27 9.73 -20.01 7.08
CA ILE A 27 10.63 -21.11 6.70
C ILE A 27 9.84 -22.23 6.01
N GLN A 28 8.72 -22.64 6.59
CA GLN A 28 7.90 -23.72 6.04
C GLN A 28 7.20 -23.31 4.73
N LYS A 29 6.54 -22.14 4.72
CA LYS A 29 5.74 -21.65 3.58
C LYS A 29 6.58 -21.45 2.32
N TYR A 30 7.80 -20.96 2.47
CA TYR A 30 8.71 -20.66 1.36
C TYR A 30 9.84 -21.67 1.22
N SER A 31 9.81 -22.77 1.99
CA SER A 31 10.87 -23.81 2.00
C SER A 31 12.27 -23.21 2.14
N LEU A 32 12.43 -22.24 3.06
CA LEU A 32 13.68 -21.51 3.23
C LEU A 32 14.77 -22.43 3.80
N ASP A 33 15.97 -22.31 3.24
CA ASP A 33 17.15 -23.09 3.60
C ASP A 33 18.44 -22.27 3.46
N LYS A 34 19.60 -22.92 3.60
CA LYS A 34 20.90 -22.25 3.49
C LYS A 34 21.16 -21.68 2.10
N GLU A 35 20.68 -22.35 1.05
CA GLU A 35 20.72 -21.83 -0.31
C GLU A 35 19.91 -20.54 -0.43
N SER A 36 18.77 -20.48 0.26
CA SER A 36 17.94 -19.28 0.33
C SER A 36 18.65 -18.10 1.02
N ALA A 37 19.43 -18.39 2.06
CA ALA A 37 20.25 -17.40 2.78
C ALA A 37 21.43 -16.90 1.95
N HIS A 38 22.08 -17.79 1.18
CA HIS A 38 23.09 -17.40 0.19
C HIS A 38 22.49 -16.46 -0.86
N ASN A 39 21.31 -16.81 -1.38
CA ASN A 39 20.62 -16.06 -2.45
C ASN A 39 19.67 -14.96 -1.91
N TRP A 40 19.99 -14.36 -0.75
CA TRP A 40 19.08 -13.46 -0.01
C TRP A 40 18.59 -12.26 -0.83
N GLU A 41 19.42 -11.71 -1.73
CA GLU A 41 19.08 -10.54 -2.56
C GLU A 41 17.87 -10.78 -3.46
N THR A 42 17.63 -12.05 -3.83
CA THR A 42 16.46 -12.44 -4.62
C THR A 42 15.35 -13.01 -3.74
N VAL A 43 15.70 -13.85 -2.77
CA VAL A 43 14.72 -14.53 -1.92
C VAL A 43 13.95 -13.55 -1.04
N MET A 44 14.65 -12.63 -0.36
CA MET A 44 14.01 -11.75 0.61
C MET A 44 12.99 -10.81 -0.04
N PRO A 45 13.27 -10.11 -1.16
CA PRO A 45 12.26 -9.34 -1.88
C PRO A 45 11.02 -10.14 -2.26
N ASN A 46 11.20 -11.35 -2.78
CA ASN A 46 10.09 -12.19 -3.22
C ASN A 46 9.19 -12.59 -2.06
N VAL A 47 9.78 -13.02 -0.94
CA VAL A 47 9.03 -13.35 0.28
C VAL A 47 8.32 -12.11 0.82
N MET A 48 9.02 -10.97 0.89
CA MET A 48 8.45 -9.71 1.39
C MET A 48 7.26 -9.23 0.55
N MET A 49 7.36 -9.29 -0.78
CA MET A 49 6.24 -8.96 -1.68
C MET A 49 5.07 -9.93 -1.53
N ALA A 50 5.35 -11.24 -1.43
CA ALA A 50 4.32 -12.26 -1.30
C ALA A 50 3.57 -12.19 0.04
N GLU A 51 4.24 -11.74 1.11
CA GLU A 51 3.63 -11.49 2.42
C GLU A 51 2.93 -10.12 2.52
N ALA A 52 3.15 -9.20 1.58
CA ALA A 52 2.58 -7.87 1.64
C ALA A 52 1.10 -7.87 1.32
N THR A 53 0.26 -7.58 2.32
CA THR A 53 -1.18 -7.36 2.08
C THR A 53 -1.46 -6.07 1.30
N ASN A 54 -0.47 -5.18 1.21
CA ASN A 54 -0.48 -4.04 0.29
C ASN A 54 0.93 -3.80 -0.27
N PRO A 55 1.19 -4.04 -1.57
CA PRO A 55 2.50 -3.84 -2.17
C PRO A 55 2.93 -2.37 -2.22
N ASP A 56 2.00 -1.42 -2.14
CA ASP A 56 2.31 0.02 -2.14
C ASP A 56 3.18 0.44 -0.93
N TRP A 57 3.35 -0.43 0.07
CA TRP A 57 4.28 -0.19 1.17
C TRP A 57 5.73 -0.04 0.71
N TYR A 58 6.09 -0.67 -0.41
CA TYR A 58 7.43 -0.62 -0.98
C TYR A 58 7.58 0.42 -2.10
N GLY A 59 6.47 0.91 -2.66
CA GLY A 59 6.48 1.77 -3.84
C GLY A 59 6.85 0.99 -5.09
N GLU A 60 7.56 1.64 -6.02
CA GLU A 60 8.06 1.01 -7.25
C GLU A 60 9.46 0.38 -7.07
N ASP A 61 10.03 0.47 -5.87
CA ASP A 61 11.36 -0.04 -5.56
C ASP A 61 11.33 -1.52 -5.19
N ASN A 62 12.48 -2.19 -5.34
CA ASN A 62 12.74 -3.45 -4.66
C ASN A 62 12.54 -3.27 -3.12
N PRO A 63 11.82 -4.18 -2.43
CA PRO A 63 11.57 -4.10 -0.99
C PRO A 63 12.79 -3.82 -0.12
N LEU A 64 13.95 -4.39 -0.42
CA LEU A 64 15.20 -4.16 0.32
C LEU A 64 15.73 -2.74 0.11
N VAL A 65 15.67 -2.24 -1.12
CA VAL A 65 16.03 -0.86 -1.46
C VAL A 65 15.10 0.11 -0.73
N SER A 66 13.80 -0.19 -0.72
CA SER A 66 12.81 0.57 0.04
C SER A 66 13.20 0.59 1.52
N LEU A 67 13.38 -0.57 2.18
CA LEU A 67 13.78 -0.61 3.59
C LEU A 67 15.06 0.19 3.90
N ARG A 68 16.06 0.17 3.02
CA ARG A 68 17.28 1.00 3.15
C ARG A 68 16.97 2.49 3.09
N LYS A 69 16.28 2.97 2.06
CA LYS A 69 15.88 4.40 1.92
C LYS A 69 15.06 4.86 3.13
N GLN A 70 14.30 3.94 3.70
CA GLN A 70 13.43 4.18 4.85
C GLN A 70 14.16 4.11 6.20
N GLY A 71 15.45 3.77 6.24
CA GLY A 71 16.22 3.58 7.49
C GLY A 71 15.79 2.36 8.31
N LYS A 72 15.07 1.41 7.70
CA LYS A 72 14.53 0.21 8.35
C LYS A 72 15.43 -1.04 8.24
N MET A 73 16.53 -0.90 7.52
CA MET A 73 17.63 -1.86 7.46
C MET A 73 18.88 -1.19 8.02
N SER A 74 19.42 -1.74 9.11
CA SER A 74 20.66 -1.28 9.72
C SER A 74 21.88 -1.74 8.92
N GLU A 75 23.00 -1.03 9.06
CA GLU A 75 24.28 -1.44 8.47
C GLU A 75 24.71 -2.83 8.93
N ARG A 76 24.47 -3.18 10.21
CA ARG A 76 24.79 -4.51 10.75
C ARG A 76 23.95 -5.62 10.10
N GLU A 77 22.68 -5.37 9.83
CA GLU A 77 21.83 -6.31 9.09
C GLU A 77 22.33 -6.44 7.66
N TYR A 78 22.65 -5.32 6.99
CA TYR A 78 23.17 -5.31 5.62
C TYR A 78 24.51 -6.07 5.50
N TYR A 79 25.50 -5.78 6.35
CA TYR A 79 26.80 -6.46 6.30
C TYR A 79 26.70 -7.95 6.59
N PHE A 80 25.80 -8.36 7.47
CA PHE A 80 25.55 -9.77 7.70
C PHE A 80 24.95 -10.46 6.48
N LEU A 81 23.98 -9.83 5.81
CA LEU A 81 23.39 -10.35 4.58
C LEU A 81 24.42 -10.40 3.44
N ASP A 82 25.22 -9.34 3.25
CA ASP A 82 26.32 -9.29 2.28
C ASP A 82 27.38 -10.38 2.54
N TYR A 83 27.68 -10.68 3.80
CA TYR A 83 28.51 -11.83 4.18
C TYR A 83 27.90 -13.16 3.69
N LEU A 84 26.61 -13.42 3.99
CA LEU A 84 25.93 -14.66 3.55
C LEU A 84 25.92 -14.81 2.02
N GLY A 85 25.73 -13.72 1.29
CA GLY A 85 25.78 -13.71 -0.18
C GLY A 85 27.14 -14.11 -0.76
N LYS A 86 28.22 -14.03 0.03
CA LYS A 86 29.58 -14.41 -0.36
C LYS A 86 29.99 -15.77 0.20
N THR A 87 29.24 -16.33 1.14
CA THR A 87 29.50 -17.62 1.77
C THR A 87 28.80 -18.73 0.97
N PRO A 88 29.51 -19.76 0.48
CA PRO A 88 28.90 -20.93 -0.14
C PRO A 88 27.83 -21.54 0.77
N ALA A 89 26.68 -21.94 0.23
CA ALA A 89 25.54 -22.39 1.02
C ALA A 89 25.85 -23.58 1.96
N ASN A 90 26.75 -24.49 1.56
CA ASN A 90 27.20 -25.61 2.39
C ASN A 90 28.11 -25.20 3.56
N GLN A 91 28.64 -23.98 3.57
CA GLN A 91 29.45 -23.41 4.65
C GLN A 91 28.64 -22.53 5.61
N ILE A 92 27.40 -22.18 5.26
CA ILE A 92 26.50 -21.44 6.15
C ILE A 92 26.10 -22.36 7.33
N THR A 93 26.29 -21.88 8.55
CA THR A 93 25.93 -22.59 9.78
C THR A 93 24.42 -22.50 10.06
N ASP A 94 23.93 -23.36 10.94
CA ASP A 94 22.51 -23.32 11.34
C ASP A 94 22.20 -22.04 12.13
N GLU A 95 23.16 -21.51 12.89
CA GLU A 95 23.04 -20.25 13.63
C GLU A 95 22.95 -19.04 12.70
N GLU A 96 23.74 -19.03 11.63
CA GLU A 96 23.69 -18.00 10.59
C GLU A 96 22.37 -18.05 9.81
N PHE A 97 21.93 -19.25 9.43
CA PHE A 97 20.62 -19.42 8.82
C PHE A 97 19.48 -18.96 9.74
N ASP A 98 19.53 -19.30 11.03
CA ASP A 98 18.56 -18.83 12.02
C ASP A 98 18.52 -17.29 12.10
N ARG A 99 19.69 -16.65 12.08
CA ARG A 99 19.81 -15.19 12.05
C ARG A 99 19.25 -14.59 10.76
N PHE A 100 19.51 -15.19 9.60
CA PHE A 100 18.89 -14.80 8.33
C PHE A 100 17.36 -14.84 8.41
N ALA A 101 16.80 -15.96 8.85
CA ALA A 101 15.35 -16.12 8.96
C ALA A 101 14.73 -15.12 9.95
N LYS A 102 15.42 -14.80 11.07
CA LYS A 102 15.00 -13.74 12.00
C LYS A 102 14.97 -12.36 11.35
N ILE A 103 15.98 -12.02 10.54
CA ILE A 103 16.03 -10.73 9.83
C ILE A 103 14.90 -10.64 8.81
N LEU A 104 14.69 -11.68 7.99
CA LEU A 104 13.59 -11.72 7.03
C LEU A 104 12.22 -11.57 7.72
N THR A 105 11.99 -12.33 8.79
CA THR A 105 10.76 -12.24 9.59
C THR A 105 10.55 -10.82 10.14
N SER A 106 11.62 -10.20 10.63
CA SER A 106 11.61 -8.82 11.11
C SER A 106 11.24 -7.83 10.00
N PHE A 107 11.80 -7.98 8.80
CA PHE A 107 11.50 -7.11 7.65
C PHE A 107 10.04 -7.24 7.19
N VAL A 108 9.53 -8.46 7.09
CA VAL A 108 8.10 -8.72 6.80
C VAL A 108 7.21 -8.01 7.83
N ASN A 109 7.54 -8.13 9.12
CA ASN A 109 6.72 -7.54 10.19
C ASN A 109 6.87 -6.01 10.35
N ARG A 110 8.01 -5.41 9.95
CA ARG A 110 8.26 -3.95 9.99
C ARG A 110 7.70 -3.20 8.79
N THR A 111 7.27 -3.91 7.75
CA THR A 111 6.75 -3.30 6.51
C THR A 111 5.37 -2.66 6.71
N PRO A 112 4.36 -3.37 7.26
CA PRO A 112 3.00 -2.86 7.35
C PRO A 112 2.93 -1.48 7.99
N ARG A 113 2.40 -0.50 7.25
CA ARG A 113 2.25 0.89 7.71
C ARG A 113 0.89 1.45 7.33
N ASN A 114 0.56 2.60 7.90
CA ASN A 114 -0.53 3.46 7.43
C ASN A 114 -0.02 4.34 6.29
N PHE A 115 -0.94 4.84 5.47
CA PHE A 115 -0.71 5.94 4.56
C PHE A 115 -1.41 7.18 5.08
N ILE A 116 -0.61 8.17 5.52
CA ILE A 116 -1.11 9.41 6.11
C ILE A 116 -0.94 10.55 5.10
N LEU A 117 -2.07 11.15 4.72
CA LEU A 117 -2.09 12.30 3.81
C LEU A 117 -1.59 13.57 4.53
N GLU A 118 -0.46 14.08 4.06
CA GLU A 118 0.11 15.37 4.45
C GLU A 118 -0.26 16.49 3.46
N GLU A 119 -0.09 17.75 3.87
CA GLU A 119 -0.35 18.92 3.00
C GLU A 119 0.50 18.86 1.72
N THR A 120 1.76 18.44 1.83
CA THR A 120 2.71 18.33 0.70
C THR A 120 2.36 17.22 -0.29
N ASN A 121 1.44 16.31 0.06
CA ASN A 121 0.97 15.27 -0.86
C ASN A 121 -0.10 15.79 -1.83
N ILE A 122 -0.69 16.96 -1.58
CA ILE A 122 -1.67 17.59 -2.47
C ILE A 122 -0.93 18.53 -3.43
N LYS A 123 -0.70 18.07 -4.66
CA LYS A 123 0.13 18.74 -5.67
C LYS A 123 -0.55 20.00 -6.23
N ASP A 124 -1.87 19.92 -6.41
CA ASP A 124 -2.71 21.00 -6.92
C ASP A 124 -4.02 21.03 -6.11
N PRO A 125 -4.02 21.71 -4.96
CA PRO A 125 -5.16 21.71 -4.05
C PRO A 125 -6.38 22.45 -4.63
N LYS A 126 -6.16 23.49 -5.45
CA LYS A 126 -7.24 24.22 -6.11
C LYS A 126 -7.88 23.37 -7.20
N GLY A 127 -7.08 22.82 -8.10
CA GLY A 127 -7.58 21.91 -9.13
C GLY A 127 -8.29 20.70 -8.54
N LEU A 128 -7.84 20.19 -7.39
CA LEU A 128 -8.52 19.09 -6.69
C LEU A 128 -9.94 19.45 -6.28
N VAL A 129 -10.16 20.57 -5.58
CA VAL A 129 -11.51 20.93 -5.13
C VAL A 129 -12.43 21.27 -6.30
N ASP A 130 -11.91 21.91 -7.33
CA ASP A 130 -12.67 22.21 -8.55
C ASP A 130 -13.10 20.94 -9.26
N PHE A 131 -12.18 19.98 -9.39
CA PHE A 131 -12.46 18.68 -9.98
C PHE A 131 -13.49 17.92 -9.14
N MET A 132 -13.34 17.89 -7.81
CA MET A 132 -14.29 17.23 -6.92
C MET A 132 -15.71 17.79 -7.09
N VAL A 133 -15.87 19.12 -7.06
CA VAL A 133 -17.18 19.75 -7.20
C VAL A 133 -17.77 19.57 -8.59
N LYS A 134 -16.95 19.70 -9.63
CA LYS A 134 -17.37 19.46 -11.02
C LYS A 134 -17.87 18.02 -11.22
N GLU A 135 -17.05 17.03 -10.85
CA GLU A 135 -17.39 15.61 -11.05
C GLU A 135 -18.57 15.17 -10.18
N ALA A 136 -18.69 15.72 -8.96
CA ALA A 136 -19.83 15.44 -8.08
C ALA A 136 -21.17 15.99 -8.59
N ASN A 137 -21.13 16.95 -9.52
CA ASN A 137 -22.32 17.51 -10.17
C ASN A 137 -22.49 17.03 -11.62
N SER A 138 -21.63 16.11 -12.08
CA SER A 138 -21.76 15.52 -13.41
C SER A 138 -23.08 14.75 -13.52
N SER A 139 -23.80 14.94 -14.63
CA SER A 139 -25.00 14.18 -14.96
C SER A 139 -24.70 12.78 -15.51
N GLN A 140 -23.41 12.41 -15.59
CA GLN A 140 -22.96 11.10 -16.06
C GLN A 140 -23.10 10.02 -14.96
N LEU A 141 -22.53 8.85 -15.24
CA LEU A 141 -22.43 7.72 -14.34
C LEU A 141 -21.82 8.09 -12.97
N ASP A 142 -22.15 7.30 -11.95
CA ASP A 142 -21.62 7.50 -10.60
C ASP A 142 -20.08 7.46 -10.60
N ASN A 143 -19.50 8.32 -9.78
CA ASN A 143 -18.05 8.50 -9.67
C ASN A 143 -17.66 8.79 -8.21
N PRO A 144 -16.36 8.66 -7.85
CA PRO A 144 -15.88 8.88 -6.49
C PRO A 144 -16.30 10.22 -5.87
N SER A 145 -16.26 11.33 -6.62
CA SER A 145 -16.62 12.65 -6.09
C SER A 145 -18.10 12.75 -5.75
N LYS A 146 -18.97 12.22 -6.63
CA LYS A 146 -20.42 12.17 -6.38
C LYS A 146 -20.75 11.27 -5.19
N TYR A 147 -20.13 10.09 -5.11
CA TYR A 147 -20.30 9.19 -3.97
C TYR A 147 -19.80 9.82 -2.66
N ILE A 148 -18.67 10.55 -2.71
CA ILE A 148 -18.17 11.27 -1.54
C ILE A 148 -19.18 12.33 -1.09
N LYS A 149 -19.74 13.13 -2.00
CA LYS A 149 -20.76 14.14 -1.70
C LYS A 149 -22.04 13.53 -1.10
N GLU A 150 -22.53 12.43 -1.67
CA GLU A 150 -23.86 11.91 -1.37
C GLU A 150 -23.88 10.92 -0.20
N VAL A 151 -22.78 10.21 0.04
CA VAL A 151 -22.74 9.07 0.99
C VAL A 151 -21.67 9.25 2.06
N VAL A 152 -20.50 9.79 1.69
CA VAL A 152 -19.35 9.84 2.61
C VAL A 152 -19.39 11.08 3.47
N ALA A 153 -19.42 12.27 2.87
CA ALA A 153 -19.35 13.56 3.54
C ALA A 153 -20.70 13.92 4.17
N ASP A 154 -20.68 14.58 5.32
CA ASP A 154 -21.88 15.27 5.79
C ASP A 154 -22.09 16.58 5.01
N LYS A 155 -23.24 17.21 5.26
CA LYS A 155 -23.66 18.41 4.53
C LYS A 155 -22.69 19.57 4.76
N GLU A 156 -22.21 19.73 5.99
CA GLU A 156 -21.29 20.77 6.40
C GLU A 156 -19.92 20.56 5.76
N GLU A 157 -19.36 19.35 5.83
CA GLU A 157 -18.09 18.96 5.21
C GLU A 157 -18.10 19.16 3.70
N TRP A 158 -19.18 18.78 3.01
CA TRP A 158 -19.30 19.02 1.58
C TRP A 158 -19.42 20.52 1.26
N ALA A 159 -20.17 21.28 2.05
CA ALA A 159 -20.23 22.73 1.90
C ALA A 159 -18.86 23.39 2.06
N GLU A 160 -17.99 22.85 2.92
CA GLU A 160 -16.60 23.32 3.02
C GLU A 160 -15.79 23.06 1.75
N ILE A 161 -15.96 21.92 1.08
CA ILE A 161 -15.32 21.63 -0.21
C ILE A 161 -15.81 22.62 -1.29
N VAL A 162 -17.11 22.88 -1.35
CA VAL A 162 -17.70 23.87 -2.29
C VAL A 162 -17.13 25.26 -2.02
N ALA A 163 -17.12 25.71 -0.77
CA ALA A 163 -16.59 27.02 -0.39
C ALA A 163 -15.09 27.16 -0.70
N LEU A 164 -14.32 26.06 -0.67
CA LEU A 164 -12.93 26.06 -1.13
C LEU A 164 -12.85 26.21 -2.67
N SER A 165 -13.72 25.53 -3.43
CA SER A 165 -13.73 25.60 -4.90
C SER A 165 -14.10 26.99 -5.44
N GLU A 166 -14.92 27.75 -4.72
CA GLU A 166 -15.36 29.09 -5.12
C GLU A 166 -14.28 30.17 -4.97
N LYS A 167 -13.20 29.87 -4.23
CA LYS A 167 -12.07 30.79 -4.09
C LYS A 167 -11.32 30.93 -5.42
N ALA A 168 -10.63 32.04 -5.62
CA ALA A 168 -9.72 32.18 -6.76
C ALA A 168 -8.49 31.26 -6.64
N ASP A 169 -7.96 31.12 -5.42
CA ASP A 169 -6.82 30.26 -5.09
C ASP A 169 -6.88 29.83 -3.61
N LEU A 170 -6.10 28.80 -3.23
CA LEU A 170 -6.05 28.23 -1.87
C LEU A 170 -4.71 28.54 -1.18
N ASN A 171 -4.77 29.28 -0.07
CA ASN A 171 -3.60 29.49 0.78
C ASN A 171 -3.32 28.27 1.68
N SER A 172 -2.21 28.29 2.43
CA SER A 172 -1.83 27.18 3.34
C SER A 172 -2.92 26.79 4.36
N LYS A 173 -3.68 27.75 4.89
CA LYS A 173 -4.78 27.45 5.84
C LYS A 173 -5.90 26.67 5.14
N ASP A 174 -6.19 27.03 3.90
CA ASP A 174 -7.18 26.36 3.07
C ASP A 174 -6.73 24.95 2.68
N VAL A 175 -5.46 24.77 2.29
CA VAL A 175 -4.87 23.45 2.01
C VAL A 175 -4.92 22.55 3.26
N ARG A 176 -4.59 23.09 4.43
CA ARG A 176 -4.70 22.37 5.71
C ARG A 176 -6.13 21.93 6.00
N LYS A 177 -7.11 22.78 5.69
CA LYS A 177 -8.54 22.48 5.85
C LYS A 177 -8.96 21.35 4.92
N LEU A 178 -8.62 21.45 3.63
CA LEU A 178 -8.86 20.40 2.64
C LEU A 178 -8.25 19.05 3.07
N ARG A 179 -6.98 19.05 3.47
CA ARG A 179 -6.28 17.85 3.96
C ARG A 179 -6.98 17.24 5.18
N LYS A 180 -7.52 18.06 6.09
CA LYS A 180 -8.31 17.57 7.25
C LYS A 180 -9.58 16.84 6.81
N LEU A 181 -10.33 17.40 5.86
CA LEU A 181 -11.54 16.79 5.31
C LEU A 181 -11.22 15.44 4.65
N LEU A 182 -10.26 15.42 3.73
CA LEU A 182 -9.85 14.20 3.03
C LEU A 182 -9.35 13.11 4.00
N ALA A 183 -8.56 13.49 5.01
CA ALA A 183 -8.08 12.56 6.02
C ALA A 183 -9.18 12.06 6.97
N ALA A 184 -10.27 12.82 7.15
CA ALA A 184 -11.45 12.37 7.89
C ALA A 184 -12.25 11.37 7.06
N PHE A 185 -12.49 11.65 5.78
CA PHE A 185 -13.20 10.75 4.86
C PHE A 185 -12.53 9.38 4.79
N VAL A 186 -11.20 9.33 4.65
CA VAL A 186 -10.43 8.08 4.59
C VAL A 186 -10.56 7.20 5.85
N LYS A 187 -11.04 7.73 6.97
CA LYS A 187 -11.27 6.96 8.20
C LYS A 187 -12.65 6.29 8.25
N ARG A 188 -13.57 6.64 7.35
CA ARG A 188 -14.96 6.15 7.36
C ARG A 188 -15.05 4.78 6.69
N GLU A 189 -15.80 3.86 7.29
CA GLU A 189 -15.95 2.49 6.76
C GLU A 189 -16.63 2.45 5.39
N ASN A 190 -17.48 3.44 5.11
CA ASN A 190 -18.22 3.58 3.86
C ASN A 190 -17.47 4.42 2.79
N PHE A 191 -16.19 4.78 2.99
CA PHE A 191 -15.46 5.65 2.07
C PHE A 191 -15.28 5.04 0.67
N PHE A 192 -14.87 3.78 0.61
CA PHE A 192 -14.65 3.08 -0.65
C PHE A 192 -15.89 2.29 -1.06
N ASN A 193 -16.34 2.50 -2.31
CA ASN A 193 -17.36 1.69 -2.95
C ASN A 193 -16.78 1.03 -4.20
N GLU A 194 -16.76 -0.31 -4.22
CA GLU A 194 -16.16 -1.08 -5.30
C GLU A 194 -16.79 -0.79 -6.67
N GLN A 195 -18.12 -0.70 -6.74
CA GLN A 195 -18.84 -0.47 -7.99
C GLN A 195 -18.53 0.91 -8.56
N VAL A 196 -18.58 1.94 -7.72
CA VAL A 196 -18.30 3.33 -8.11
C VAL A 196 -16.88 3.50 -8.65
N TRP A 197 -15.88 2.90 -8.00
CA TRP A 197 -14.49 3.00 -8.46
C TRP A 197 -14.22 2.20 -9.74
N LEU A 198 -14.79 1.00 -9.87
CA LEU A 198 -14.66 0.17 -11.08
C LEU A 198 -15.37 0.78 -12.29
N GLN A 199 -16.41 1.58 -12.06
CA GLN A 199 -17.14 2.27 -13.12
C GLN A 199 -16.31 3.37 -13.79
N VAL A 200 -15.43 4.04 -13.03
CA VAL A 200 -14.51 5.04 -13.57
C VAL A 200 -13.30 4.39 -14.22
N GLU A 201 -12.78 3.31 -13.63
CA GLU A 201 -11.58 2.64 -14.14
C GLU A 201 -11.56 1.14 -13.80
N VAL A 202 -11.43 0.29 -14.82
CA VAL A 202 -11.16 -1.14 -14.66
C VAL A 202 -9.68 -1.40 -14.94
N SER A 203 -8.88 -1.48 -13.87
CA SER A 203 -7.44 -1.73 -13.95
C SER A 203 -6.97 -2.59 -12.78
N ASP A 204 -5.78 -3.20 -12.92
CA ASP A 204 -5.19 -4.08 -11.91
C ASP A 204 -5.10 -3.42 -10.53
N ARG A 205 -4.82 -2.10 -10.49
CA ARG A 205 -4.73 -1.34 -9.23
C ARG A 205 -6.09 -1.16 -8.54
N VAL A 206 -7.18 -1.01 -9.30
CA VAL A 206 -8.55 -0.92 -8.75
C VAL A 206 -9.06 -2.31 -8.35
N LEU A 207 -8.77 -3.34 -9.14
CA LEU A 207 -9.09 -4.74 -8.81
C LEU A 207 -8.37 -5.21 -7.54
N GLN A 208 -7.10 -4.84 -7.38
CA GLN A 208 -6.36 -5.11 -6.15
C GLN A 208 -6.98 -4.39 -4.95
N LEU A 209 -7.35 -3.11 -5.10
CA LEU A 209 -8.05 -2.36 -4.05
C LEU A 209 -9.38 -3.04 -3.67
N ALA A 210 -10.17 -3.45 -4.66
CA ALA A 210 -11.41 -4.20 -4.45
C ALA A 210 -11.15 -5.48 -3.65
N GLN A 211 -10.15 -6.29 -4.05
CA GLN A 211 -9.77 -7.50 -3.31
C GLN A 211 -9.38 -7.20 -1.87
N MET A 212 -8.55 -6.17 -1.63
CA MET A 212 -8.17 -5.74 -0.27
C MET A 212 -9.40 -5.32 0.54
N SER A 213 -10.38 -4.68 -0.09
CA SER A 213 -11.60 -4.21 0.57
C SER A 213 -12.56 -5.33 0.98
N ARG A 214 -12.48 -6.53 0.39
CA ARG A 214 -13.41 -7.64 0.69
C ARG A 214 -13.11 -8.36 2.00
N LYS A 215 -11.92 -8.18 2.58
CA LYS A 215 -11.57 -8.74 3.90
C LYS A 215 -12.44 -8.11 5.01
N VAL A 216 -13.07 -8.94 5.83
CA VAL A 216 -13.90 -8.52 6.98
C VAL A 216 -13.66 -9.50 8.16
N PRO A 217 -13.51 -9.03 9.41
CA PRO A 217 -13.38 -7.63 9.82
C PRO A 217 -12.05 -7.02 9.38
N LYS A 218 -11.99 -5.69 9.23
CA LYS A 218 -10.75 -4.96 8.95
C LYS A 218 -10.17 -4.39 10.24
N THR A 219 -8.85 -4.49 10.37
CA THR A 219 -8.12 -3.66 11.35
C THR A 219 -8.13 -2.20 10.92
N LYS A 220 -7.88 -1.27 11.87
CA LYS A 220 -7.80 0.17 11.58
C LYS A 220 -6.78 0.50 10.47
N ARG A 221 -5.65 -0.22 10.44
CA ARG A 221 -4.61 -0.06 9.41
C ARG A 221 -5.07 -0.56 8.05
N GLU A 222 -5.74 -1.69 7.98
CA GLU A 222 -6.27 -2.21 6.71
C GLU A 222 -7.34 -1.28 6.13
N LEU A 223 -8.23 -0.75 6.99
CA LEU A 223 -9.20 0.26 6.58
C LEU A 223 -8.51 1.51 6.04
N ASN A 224 -7.52 2.05 6.77
CA ASN A 224 -6.73 3.19 6.30
C ASN A 224 -6.06 2.91 4.94
N ASN A 225 -5.45 1.73 4.77
CA ASN A 225 -4.73 1.40 3.55
C ASN A 225 -5.66 1.24 2.33
N VAL A 226 -6.83 0.62 2.52
CA VAL A 226 -7.87 0.55 1.49
C VAL A 226 -8.33 1.95 1.11
N ASN A 227 -8.72 2.76 2.10
CA ASN A 227 -9.31 4.06 1.83
C ASN A 227 -8.30 5.10 1.32
N ALA A 228 -7.06 5.07 1.79
CA ALA A 228 -6.00 5.93 1.27
C ALA A 228 -5.69 5.61 -0.19
N LYS A 229 -5.64 4.31 -0.55
CA LYS A 229 -5.49 3.88 -1.94
C LYS A 229 -6.70 4.28 -2.78
N ALA A 230 -7.92 4.13 -2.27
CA ALA A 230 -9.13 4.61 -2.93
C ALA A 230 -9.08 6.12 -3.21
N LEU A 231 -8.65 6.93 -2.23
CA LEU A 231 -8.51 8.38 -2.40
C LEU A 231 -7.45 8.72 -3.46
N TYR A 232 -6.29 8.06 -3.42
CA TYR A 232 -5.24 8.23 -4.43
C TYR A 232 -5.74 7.88 -5.83
N LEU A 233 -6.47 6.77 -5.99
CA LEU A 233 -7.00 6.32 -7.28
C LEU A 233 -8.15 7.20 -7.79
N ALA A 234 -8.91 7.84 -6.89
CA ALA A 234 -9.93 8.81 -7.27
C ALA A 234 -9.33 10.10 -7.84
N TYR A 235 -8.16 10.52 -7.35
CA TYR A 235 -7.55 11.81 -7.68
C TYR A 235 -6.04 11.73 -8.00
N PRO A 236 -5.59 10.84 -8.89
CA PRO A 236 -4.16 10.54 -9.09
C PRO A 236 -3.36 11.72 -9.66
N GLN A 237 -4.01 12.59 -10.45
CA GLN A 237 -3.41 13.78 -11.02
C GLN A 237 -3.19 14.88 -9.97
N PHE A 238 -3.97 14.91 -8.90
CA PHE A 238 -3.89 15.93 -7.85
C PHE A 238 -3.08 15.50 -6.62
N LEU A 239 -2.93 14.19 -6.41
CA LEU A 239 -2.22 13.64 -5.26
C LEU A 239 -0.86 13.06 -5.66
N SER A 240 0.14 13.17 -4.79
CA SER A 240 1.39 12.44 -4.95
C SER A 240 1.14 10.93 -4.86
N LYS A 241 2.02 10.11 -5.47
CA LYS A 241 1.98 8.65 -5.32
C LYS A 241 1.86 8.27 -3.84
N ILE A 242 1.05 7.25 -3.55
CA ILE A 242 0.68 6.86 -2.19
C ILE A 242 1.87 6.40 -1.34
N ASP A 243 2.90 5.84 -1.98
CA ASP A 243 4.15 5.45 -1.33
C ASP A 243 4.90 6.65 -0.71
N ARG A 244 4.67 7.87 -1.20
CA ARG A 244 5.21 9.12 -0.66
C ARG A 244 4.39 9.72 0.48
N TRP A 245 3.26 9.10 0.84
CA TRP A 245 2.46 9.58 1.96
C TRP A 245 3.16 9.21 3.27
N SER A 246 2.99 10.07 4.27
CA SER A 246 3.67 9.96 5.56
C SER A 246 3.32 8.66 6.29
N ARG A 247 4.13 8.31 7.29
CA ARG A 247 4.02 7.08 8.08
C ARG A 247 3.32 7.33 9.41
#